data_AF-A0A7V4JL58-F1
#
_entry.id   AF-A0A7V4JL58-F1
#
_cell.length_a   1.000
_cell.length_b   1.000
_cell.length_c   1.000
_cell.angle_alpha   90.00
_cell.angle_beta   90.00
_cell.angle_gamma   90.00
#
_symmetry.space_group_name_H-M   'P 1'
#
loop_
_entity.id
_entity.type
_entity.pdbx_description
1 polymer ?
#
loop_
_entity_poly.entity_id
_entity_poly.type
_entity_poly.pdbx_seq_one_letter_code
_entity_poly.pdbx_strand_id
1 'polypeptide(L)'
;GTSYKLSNVTYSDSSGQSHFGFTKPYSEKTAEMIDEEVKSIVNMQYERAKKVLSEHENGLRQLAQRLLDKEVIFSDDLEEIFGKNPFDKDVIKKTPDTEHEISLNNTDTQTENHEQN
;
A
#
# COMPACT_ATOMS: atom_id res chain seq x y z
N GLY A 1 -4.20 9.44 15.76
CA GLY A 1 -5.15 10.22 14.95
C GLY A 1 -4.48 10.62 13.66
N THR A 2 -5.24 10.67 12.57
CA THR A 2 -4.76 10.93 11.19
C THR A 2 -5.40 12.18 10.58
N SER A 3 -6.04 13.04 11.38
CA SER A 3 -6.64 14.31 10.96
C SER A 3 -5.97 15.49 11.67
N TYR A 4 -5.82 16.61 10.96
CA TYR A 4 -5.22 17.85 11.47
C TYR A 4 -6.24 18.78 12.16
N LYS A 5 -7.54 18.62 11.86
CA LYS A 5 -8.61 19.46 12.42
C LYS A 5 -9.30 18.84 13.62
N LEU A 6 -9.30 17.51 13.70
CA LEU A 6 -9.89 16.78 14.82
C LEU A 6 -8.82 16.46 15.86
N SER A 7 -9.19 16.58 17.14
CA SER A 7 -8.35 16.11 18.24
C SER A 7 -8.08 14.61 18.10
N ASN A 8 -6.99 14.11 18.69
CA ASN A 8 -6.63 12.69 18.73
C ASN A 8 -7.58 11.89 19.64
N VAL A 9 -8.85 11.84 19.28
CA VAL A 9 -9.93 11.17 20.02
C VAL A 9 -10.53 10.10 19.12
N THR A 10 -10.73 8.92 19.69
CA THR A 10 -11.43 7.81 19.01
C THR A 10 -12.93 8.02 19.13
N TYR A 11 -13.61 8.28 18.01
CA TYR A 11 -15.06 8.51 17.96
C TYR A 11 -15.88 7.22 17.78
N SER A 12 -15.22 6.06 17.69
CA SER A 12 -15.84 4.74 17.53
C SER A 12 -15.92 4.03 18.88
N ASP A 13 -17.12 3.61 19.28
CA ASP A 13 -17.31 2.64 20.35
C ASP A 13 -17.13 1.22 19.77
N SER A 14 -15.92 0.69 19.92
CA SER A 14 -15.54 -0.65 19.45
C SER A 14 -16.04 -1.78 20.35
N SER A 15 -16.90 -1.52 21.35
CA SER A 15 -17.41 -2.52 22.29
C SER A 15 -18.37 -3.56 21.66
N GLY A 16 -18.74 -3.42 20.38
CA GLY A 16 -19.62 -4.35 19.68
C GLY A 16 -21.11 -4.25 20.08
N GLN A 17 -21.46 -3.42 21.08
CA GLN A 17 -22.83 -3.27 21.59
C GLN A 17 -23.65 -2.22 20.82
N SER A 18 -23.06 -1.52 19.84
CA SER A 18 -23.71 -0.44 19.08
C SER A 18 -24.63 -0.92 17.95
N HIS A 19 -24.83 -2.24 17.78
CA HIS A 19 -25.62 -2.80 16.68
C HIS A 19 -27.12 -2.38 16.69
N PHE A 20 -27.60 -1.79 17.79
CA PHE A 20 -28.99 -1.30 17.91
C PHE A 20 -29.15 0.17 18.36
N GLY A 21 -28.05 0.92 18.52
CA GLY A 21 -28.08 2.29 19.02
C GLY A 21 -27.43 3.28 18.06
N PHE A 22 -28.23 3.90 17.18
CA PHE A 22 -27.82 4.95 16.23
C PHE A 22 -27.38 6.28 16.86
N THR A 23 -27.11 6.33 18.16
CA THR A 23 -26.71 7.57 18.84
C THR A 23 -25.20 7.76 18.72
N LYS A 24 -24.80 8.62 17.80
CA LYS A 24 -23.42 9.08 17.65
C LYS A 24 -22.96 9.76 18.96
N PRO A 25 -21.83 9.36 19.58
CA PRO A 25 -21.34 9.94 20.84
C PRO A 25 -20.63 11.31 20.64
N TYR A 26 -21.11 12.12 19.70
CA TYR A 26 -20.53 13.42 19.35
C TYR A 26 -21.61 14.37 18.81
N SER A 27 -21.36 15.67 18.92
CA SER A 27 -22.31 16.69 18.47
C SER A 27 -22.53 16.66 16.95
N GLU A 28 -23.66 17.16 16.47
CA GLU A 28 -23.90 17.33 15.02
C GLU A 28 -22.79 18.15 14.35
N LYS A 29 -22.33 19.21 15.01
CA LYS A 29 -21.21 20.04 14.55
C LYS A 29 -19.91 19.22 14.38
N THR A 30 -19.67 18.26 15.27
CA THR A 30 -18.52 17.34 15.14
C THR A 30 -18.75 16.34 14.00
N ALA A 31 -19.98 15.87 13.80
CA ALA A 31 -20.32 14.99 12.68
C ALA A 31 -20.07 15.69 11.33
N GLU A 32 -20.53 16.93 11.18
CA GLU A 32 -20.30 17.75 9.99
C GLU A 32 -18.81 17.94 9.72
N MET A 33 -18.02 18.25 10.75
CA MET A 33 -16.57 18.40 10.64
C MET A 33 -15.87 17.10 10.21
N ILE A 34 -16.33 15.94 10.70
CA ILE A 34 -15.84 14.63 10.27
C ILE A 34 -16.13 14.42 8.78
N ASP A 35 -17.37 14.67 8.34
CA ASP A 35 -17.77 14.48 6.94
C ASP A 35 -16.99 15.41 6.00
N GLU A 36 -16.73 16.65 6.40
CA GLU A 36 -15.89 17.60 5.65
C GLU A 36 -14.45 17.10 5.50
N GLU A 37 -13.85 16.59 6.58
CA GLU A 37 -12.48 16.08 6.56
C GLU A 37 -12.38 14.83 5.66
N VAL A 38 -13.35 13.91 5.75
CA VAL A 38 -13.41 12.73 4.89
C VAL A 38 -13.48 13.14 3.42
N LYS A 39 -14.35 14.09 3.08
CA LYS A 39 -14.45 14.62 1.71
C LYS A 39 -13.12 15.23 1.25
N SER A 40 -12.46 16.00 2.11
CA SER A 40 -11.17 16.62 1.80
C SER A 40 -10.08 15.57 1.52
N ILE A 41 -10.01 14.52 2.34
CA ILE A 41 -9.05 13.42 2.17
C ILE A 41 -9.29 12.69 0.86
N VAL A 42 -10.55 12.32 0.58
CA VAL A 42 -10.93 11.61 -0.65
C VAL A 42 -10.58 12.45 -1.88
N ASN A 43 -10.93 13.73 -1.90
CA ASN A 43 -10.61 14.62 -3.01
C ASN A 43 -9.10 14.78 -3.20
N MET A 44 -8.34 14.92 -2.12
CA MET A 44 -6.87 15.03 -2.20
C MET A 44 -6.24 13.77 -2.80
N GLN A 45 -6.68 12.57 -2.37
CA GLN A 45 -6.16 11.33 -2.93
C GLN A 45 -6.63 11.10 -4.38
N TYR A 46 -7.85 11.51 -4.72
CA TYR A 46 -8.34 11.48 -6.09
C TYR A 46 -7.47 12.34 -7.02
N GLU A 47 -7.22 13.59 -6.66
CA GLU A 47 -6.38 14.49 -7.45
C GLU A 47 -4.94 13.98 -7.54
N ARG A 48 -4.41 13.44 -6.44
CA ARG A 48 -3.08 12.81 -6.45
C ARG A 48 -3.03 11.62 -7.41
N ALA A 49 -4.00 10.71 -7.36
CA ALA A 49 -4.05 9.55 -8.24
C ALA A 49 -4.16 9.98 -9.70
N LYS A 50 -5.05 10.93 -10.00
CA LYS A 50 -5.21 11.51 -11.34
C LYS A 50 -3.90 12.12 -11.84
N LYS A 51 -3.21 12.91 -11.00
CA LYS A 51 -1.92 13.51 -11.34
C LYS A 51 -0.87 12.44 -11.68
N VAL A 52 -0.74 11.40 -10.86
CA VAL A 52 0.19 10.28 -11.12
C VAL A 52 -0.14 9.60 -12.44
N LEU A 53 -1.41 9.29 -12.70
CA LEU A 53 -1.83 8.66 -13.96
C LEU A 53 -1.54 9.55 -15.18
N SER A 54 -1.75 10.87 -15.06
CA SER A 54 -1.44 11.83 -16.13
C SER A 54 0.06 11.98 -16.36
N GLU A 55 0.87 12.03 -15.30
CA GLU A 55 2.33 12.09 -15.41
C GLU A 55 2.91 10.86 -16.11
N HIS A 56 2.31 9.69 -15.90
CA HIS A 56 2.73 8.41 -16.48
C HIS A 56 1.87 7.97 -17.68
N GLU A 57 1.11 8.88 -18.31
CA GLU A 57 0.17 8.56 -19.39
C GLU A 57 0.84 7.81 -20.56
N ASN A 58 2.06 8.21 -20.93
CA ASN A 58 2.81 7.55 -22.00
C ASN A 58 3.11 6.08 -21.66
N GLY A 59 3.60 5.81 -20.44
CA GLY A 59 3.85 4.44 -19.99
C GLY A 59 2.56 3.62 -19.90
N LEU A 60 1.45 4.21 -19.48
CA LEU A 60 0.13 3.55 -19.49
C LEU A 60 -0.33 3.19 -20.90
N ARG A 61 -0.09 4.04 -21.90
CA ARG A 61 -0.38 3.73 -23.31
C ARG A 61 0.46 2.57 -23.83
N GLN A 62 1.75 2.55 -23.52
CA GLN A 62 2.64 1.45 -23.88
C GLN A 62 2.20 0.14 -23.21
N LEU A 63 1.85 0.19 -21.92
CA LEU A 63 1.33 -0.95 -21.17
C LEU A 63 0.03 -1.48 -21.78
N ALA A 64 -0.90 -0.60 -22.12
CA ALA A 64 -2.16 -0.98 -22.76
C ALA A 64 -1.93 -1.65 -24.11
N GLN A 65 -1.04 -1.10 -24.95
CA GLN A 65 -0.67 -1.72 -26.22
C GLN A 65 -0.05 -3.11 -26.01
N ARG A 66 0.83 -3.23 -25.02
CA ARG A 66 1.48 -4.51 -24.68
C ARG A 66 0.48 -5.58 -24.26
N LEU A 67 -0.56 -5.19 -23.51
CA LEU A 67 -1.64 -6.07 -23.07
C LEU A 67 -2.58 -6.51 -24.20
N LEU A 68 -2.70 -5.70 -25.26
CA LEU A 68 -3.42 -6.10 -26.49
C LEU A 68 -2.67 -7.21 -27.23
N ASP A 69 -1.34 -7.17 -27.22
CA ASP A 69 -0.49 -8.16 -27.90
C ASP A 69 -0.23 -9.41 -27.03
N LYS A 70 -0.09 -9.24 -25.71
CA LYS A 70 0.10 -10.32 -24.73
C LYS A 70 -0.89 -10.18 -23.58
N GLU A 71 -1.78 -11.15 -23.43
CA GLU A 71 -2.77 -11.19 -22.34
C GLU A 71 -2.15 -11.20 -20.93
N VAL A 72 -0.91 -11.70 -20.82
CA VAL A 72 -0.15 -11.76 -19.56
C VAL A 72 1.19 -11.05 -19.75
N ILE A 73 1.52 -10.18 -18.79
CA ILE A 73 2.79 -9.44 -18.69
C ILE A 73 3.41 -9.68 -17.32
N PHE A 74 4.74 -9.60 -17.24
CA PHE A 74 5.52 -9.84 -16.02
C PHE A 74 6.20 -8.57 -15.53
N SER A 75 6.83 -8.63 -14.36
CA SER A 75 7.55 -7.50 -13.75
C SER A 75 8.61 -6.92 -14.69
N ASP A 76 9.32 -7.75 -15.44
CA ASP A 76 10.34 -7.31 -16.41
C ASP A 76 9.73 -6.43 -17.53
N ASP A 77 8.51 -6.73 -17.98
CA ASP A 77 7.79 -5.91 -18.97
C ASP A 77 7.43 -4.52 -18.37
N LEU A 78 7.14 -4.46 -17.07
CA LEU A 78 6.89 -3.19 -16.38
C LEU A 78 8.17 -2.39 -16.19
N GLU A 79 9.30 -3.04 -15.91
CA GLU A 79 10.60 -2.38 -15.81
C GLU A 79 11.06 -1.80 -17.16
N GLU A 80 10.72 -2.46 -18.28
CA GLU A 80 11.00 -1.93 -19.62
C GLU A 80 10.23 -0.62 -19.88
N ILE A 81 8.98 -0.53 -19.39
CA ILE A 81 8.08 0.62 -19.63
C ILE A 81 8.31 1.76 -18.63
N PHE A 82 8.47 1.43 -17.34
CA PHE A 82 8.51 2.40 -16.24
C PHE A 82 9.89 2.53 -15.57
N GLY A 83 10.84 1.67 -15.93
CA GLY A 83 12.15 1.59 -15.28
C GLY A 83 12.14 0.71 -14.02
N LYS A 84 13.32 0.56 -13.42
CA LYS A 84 13.50 -0.24 -12.19
C LYS A 84 12.70 0.32 -11.02
N ASN A 85 12.15 -0.59 -10.22
CA ASN A 85 11.42 -0.22 -9.02
C ASN A 85 12.36 0.48 -8.01
N PRO A 86 12.10 1.76 -7.66
CA PRO A 86 12.94 2.47 -6.69
C PRO A 86 12.80 1.95 -5.25
N PHE A 87 11.85 1.04 -5.00
CA PHE A 87 11.59 0.44 -3.68
C PHE A 87 11.98 -1.03 -3.59
N ASP A 88 12.64 -1.59 -4.61
CA ASP A 88 13.15 -2.95 -4.52
C ASP A 88 14.30 -3.02 -3.51
N LYS A 89 14.15 -3.91 -2.52
CA LYS A 89 15.07 -4.03 -1.37
C LYS A 89 16.36 -4.81 -1.68
N ASP A 90 16.65 -5.05 -2.95
CA ASP A 90 17.87 -5.74 -3.38
C ASP A 90 18.99 -4.80 -3.86
N VAL A 91 18.85 -3.49 -3.61
CA VAL A 91 19.92 -2.50 -3.82
C VAL A 91 20.40 -1.92 -2.48
N ILE A 92 20.72 -2.80 -1.53
CA ILE A 92 21.82 -2.48 -0.60
C ILE A 92 23.08 -2.51 -1.47
N LYS A 93 23.45 -1.32 -1.95
CA LYS A 93 24.70 -0.96 -2.63
C LYS A 93 25.75 -2.10 -2.65
N LYS A 94 25.95 -2.75 -3.79
CA LYS A 94 27.28 -3.26 -4.12
C LYS A 94 28.18 -2.04 -4.36
N THR A 95 28.68 -1.45 -3.27
CA THR A 95 29.96 -0.75 -3.32
C THR A 95 31.06 -1.77 -3.63
N PRO A 96 32.12 -1.42 -4.39
CA PRO A 96 33.05 -2.40 -4.94
C PRO A 96 33.95 -3.10 -3.91
N ASP A 97 33.95 -2.65 -2.65
CA ASP A 97 34.91 -3.14 -1.66
C ASP A 97 34.15 -3.84 -0.54
N THR A 98 34.06 -5.17 -0.62
CA THR A 98 34.29 -6.13 0.49
C THR A 98 34.04 -7.52 -0.09
N GLU A 99 35.12 -8.24 -0.37
CA GLU A 99 35.11 -9.68 -0.53
C GLU A 99 34.64 -10.31 0.79
N HIS A 100 33.49 -10.98 0.78
CA HIS A 100 33.30 -12.17 1.62
C HIS A 100 32.17 -13.02 1.05
N GLU A 101 32.55 -14.20 0.58
CA GLU A 101 31.67 -15.32 0.29
C GLU A 101 30.75 -15.58 1.47
N ILE A 102 29.43 -15.68 1.22
CA ILE A 102 28.58 -16.53 2.05
C ILE A 102 27.64 -17.31 1.11
N SER A 103 27.78 -18.62 1.23
CA SER A 103 27.15 -19.69 0.45
C SER A 103 25.63 -19.63 0.49
N LEU A 104 25.02 -19.82 -0.68
CA LEU A 104 23.63 -20.22 -0.85
C LEU A 104 23.46 -21.64 -0.28
N ASN A 105 22.56 -21.83 0.68
CA ASN A 105 21.96 -23.13 0.94
C ASN A 105 20.44 -22.95 0.99
N ASN A 106 19.81 -23.40 -0.08
CA ASN A 106 18.38 -23.69 -0.12
C ASN A 106 18.09 -25.02 0.61
N THR A 107 16.81 -25.15 0.95
CA THR A 107 16.00 -26.38 1.15
C THR A 107 15.80 -26.96 2.56
N ASP A 108 14.51 -27.23 2.80
CA ASP A 108 13.90 -28.25 3.64
C ASP A 108 13.68 -27.98 5.15
N THR A 109 12.53 -27.38 5.47
CA THR A 109 11.84 -27.68 6.74
C THR A 109 10.93 -28.89 6.56
N GLN A 110 11.48 -30.08 6.83
CA GLN A 110 10.71 -31.20 7.39
C GLN A 110 10.51 -30.90 8.88
N THR A 111 9.26 -30.73 9.31
CA THR A 111 8.91 -30.67 10.73
C THR A 111 8.43 -32.06 11.16
N GLU A 112 9.36 -32.91 11.59
CA GLU A 112 9.06 -34.00 12.54
C GLU A 112 9.51 -33.52 13.92
N ASN A 113 8.56 -33.24 14.82
CA ASN A 113 8.84 -33.17 16.24
C ASN A 113 8.00 -34.24 16.94
N HIS A 114 8.69 -35.29 17.35
CA HIS A 114 8.26 -36.30 18.30
C HIS A 114 8.85 -35.90 19.65
N GLU A 115 8.03 -35.83 20.70
CA GLU A 115 8.41 -36.03 22.12
C GLU A 115 7.13 -35.83 22.95
N GLN A 116 6.50 -36.91 23.43
CA GLN A 116 6.74 -37.49 24.75
C GLN A 116 6.72 -36.45 25.88
N ASN A 117 5.52 -36.21 26.42
CA ASN A 117 5.25 -36.25 27.86
C ASN A 117 3.75 -36.50 28.09
#